data_AF-A0A941T676-F1
#
_entry.id   AF-A0A941T676-F1
#
_cell.length_a   1.000
_cell.length_b   1.000
_cell.length_c   1.000
_cell.angle_alpha   90.00
_cell.angle_beta   90.00
_cell.angle_gamma   90.00
#
_symmetry.space_group_name_H-M   'P 1'
#
loop_
_entity.id
_entity.type
_entity.pdbx_description
1 polymer ?
#
loop_
_entity_poly.entity_id
_entity_poly.type
_entity_poly.pdbx_seq_one_letter_code
_entity_poly.pdbx_strand_id
1 'polypeptide(L)'
;MAGIAPDACIPDGDFDPDRDLVHAPRLVPLNSAICLSAMRRMAMDGLSLTSPDVPRTESVPPVSVRIVLGGRMSGFSGFLPGIFEEVLLTLERGVPLYLLGGFGGAAEVVARALLAPPGTPLPDTLHADWQFGNAPALEALRRLQDMQPLPYGVLDTESGLARLGTAIENARGRLPQALATGLDDIETRELMETRDMRRAAALVHKGLIENKQFVMLAA
;
A
#
# COMPACT_ATOMS: atom_id res chain seq x y z
N MET A 1 -5.24 -6.85 -20.61
CA MET A 1 -5.72 -5.64 -19.93
C MET A 1 -5.32 -5.71 -18.47
N ALA A 2 -4.99 -4.58 -17.86
CA ALA A 2 -4.33 -4.45 -16.54
C ALA A 2 -5.13 -5.00 -15.34
N GLY A 3 -5.37 -6.32 -15.28
CA GLY A 3 -6.08 -6.96 -14.16
C GLY A 3 -7.55 -6.57 -14.00
N ILE A 4 -8.14 -5.93 -15.02
CA ILE A 4 -9.57 -5.61 -15.09
C ILE A 4 -10.28 -6.81 -15.72
N ALA A 5 -11.33 -7.31 -15.05
CA ALA A 5 -12.11 -8.43 -15.55
C ALA A 5 -12.82 -8.04 -16.87
N PRO A 6 -12.93 -8.94 -17.86
CA PRO A 6 -13.48 -8.59 -19.18
C PRO A 6 -14.91 -8.03 -19.13
N ASP A 7 -15.70 -8.45 -18.17
CA ASP A 7 -17.07 -7.98 -17.89
C ASP A 7 -17.11 -6.58 -17.25
N ALA A 8 -15.98 -6.08 -16.74
CA ALA A 8 -15.84 -4.72 -16.22
C ALA A 8 -15.32 -3.72 -17.28
N CYS A 9 -15.08 -4.16 -18.52
CA CYS A 9 -14.68 -3.28 -19.61
C CYS A 9 -15.92 -2.75 -20.36
N ILE A 10 -16.01 -1.42 -20.52
CA ILE A 10 -17.04 -0.78 -21.34
C ILE A 10 -16.59 -0.83 -22.81
N PRO A 11 -17.37 -1.40 -23.74
CA PRO A 11 -17.05 -1.37 -25.17
C PRO A 11 -16.96 0.06 -25.71
N ASP A 12 -16.03 0.32 -26.64
CA ASP A 12 -15.80 1.67 -27.21
C ASP A 12 -17.06 2.31 -27.85
N GLY A 13 -18.06 1.51 -28.23
CA GLY A 13 -19.32 1.98 -28.81
C GLY A 13 -20.44 2.27 -27.81
N ASP A 14 -20.28 1.90 -26.54
CA ASP A 14 -21.32 2.02 -25.51
C ASP A 14 -21.13 3.24 -24.60
N PHE A 15 -20.01 3.97 -24.74
CA PHE A 15 -19.74 5.20 -23.99
C PHE A 15 -20.54 6.37 -24.56
N ASP A 16 -21.45 6.91 -23.73
CA ASP A 16 -22.20 8.12 -24.01
C ASP A 16 -21.79 9.20 -22.99
N PRO A 17 -21.08 10.26 -23.39
CA PRO A 17 -20.58 11.26 -22.46
C PRO A 17 -21.70 12.02 -21.73
N ASP A 18 -22.85 12.23 -22.37
CA ASP A 18 -23.96 12.97 -21.76
C ASP A 18 -24.70 12.14 -20.71
N ARG A 19 -24.67 10.81 -20.86
CA ARG A 19 -25.21 9.87 -19.87
C ARG A 19 -24.19 9.51 -18.80
N ASP A 20 -22.96 9.19 -19.21
CA ASP A 20 -21.96 8.52 -18.38
C ASP A 20 -21.08 9.51 -17.61
N LEU A 21 -20.97 10.78 -18.05
CA LEU A 21 -20.22 11.82 -17.34
C LEU A 21 -21.10 12.78 -16.52
N VAL A 22 -22.43 12.60 -16.51
CA VAL A 22 -23.37 13.48 -15.77
C VAL A 22 -23.05 13.58 -14.27
N HIS A 23 -22.48 12.53 -13.68
CA HIS A 23 -22.05 12.52 -12.28
C HIS A 23 -20.53 12.63 -12.10
N ALA A 24 -19.76 12.72 -13.19
CA ALA A 24 -18.30 12.67 -13.16
C ALA A 24 -17.68 13.66 -12.16
N PRO A 25 -18.08 14.95 -12.09
CA PRO A 25 -17.50 15.90 -11.13
C PRO A 25 -17.68 15.48 -9.66
N ARG A 26 -18.81 14.84 -9.33
CA ARG A 26 -19.10 14.34 -7.97
C ARG A 26 -18.34 13.07 -7.65
N LEU A 27 -18.04 12.26 -8.67
CA LEU A 27 -17.36 10.97 -8.53
C LEU A 27 -15.84 11.09 -8.65
N VAL A 28 -15.28 12.24 -9.06
CA VAL A 28 -13.82 12.44 -9.17
C VAL A 28 -13.07 11.96 -7.92
N PRO A 29 -13.47 12.28 -6.68
CA PRO A 29 -12.76 11.80 -5.49
C PRO A 29 -12.77 10.28 -5.38
N LEU A 30 -13.91 9.64 -5.65
CA LEU A 30 -14.07 8.19 -5.60
C LEU A 30 -13.24 7.50 -6.69
N ASN A 31 -13.34 7.97 -7.93
CA ASN A 31 -12.56 7.43 -9.05
C ASN A 31 -11.05 7.60 -8.80
N SER A 32 -10.63 8.74 -8.24
CA SER A 32 -9.24 8.96 -7.86
C SER A 32 -8.78 7.98 -6.78
N ALA A 33 -9.63 7.71 -5.78
CA ALA A 33 -9.33 6.74 -4.72
C ALA A 33 -9.20 5.31 -5.28
N ILE A 34 -10.13 4.90 -6.14
CA ILE A 34 -10.11 3.61 -6.86
C ILE A 34 -8.83 3.48 -7.67
N CYS A 35 -8.48 4.50 -8.47
CA CYS A 35 -7.28 4.51 -9.28
C CYS A 35 -6.01 4.36 -8.44
N LEU A 36 -5.90 5.09 -7.33
CA LEU A 36 -4.73 5.00 -6.44
C LEU A 36 -4.57 3.60 -5.85
N SER A 37 -5.66 3.00 -5.36
CA SER A 37 -5.63 1.63 -4.84
C SER A 37 -5.29 0.60 -5.93
N ALA A 38 -5.88 0.73 -7.11
CA ALA A 38 -5.58 -0.12 -8.25
C ALA A 38 -4.10 -0.01 -8.67
N MET A 39 -3.56 1.20 -8.77
CA MET A 39 -2.15 1.44 -9.09
C MET A 39 -1.20 0.80 -8.06
N ARG A 40 -1.49 0.91 -6.76
CA ARG A 40 -0.66 0.30 -5.70
C ARG A 40 -0.65 -1.23 -5.78
N ARG A 41 -1.79 -1.84 -6.10
CA ARG A 41 -1.88 -3.29 -6.34
C ARG A 41 -1.10 -3.69 -7.59
N MET A 42 -1.36 -3.02 -8.71
CA MET A 42 -0.68 -3.27 -9.98
C MET A 42 0.84 -3.13 -9.86
N ALA A 43 1.32 -2.18 -9.05
CA ALA A 43 2.75 -2.00 -8.82
C ALA A 43 3.43 -3.28 -8.31
N MET A 44 2.75 -4.11 -7.54
CA MET A 44 3.34 -5.39 -7.11
C MET A 44 3.00 -6.61 -7.94
N ASP A 45 2.07 -6.51 -8.89
CA ASP A 45 1.87 -7.55 -9.91
C ASP A 45 2.74 -7.30 -11.15
N GLY A 46 3.22 -6.07 -11.31
CA GLY A 46 3.78 -5.59 -12.56
C GLY A 46 2.67 -5.23 -13.55
N LEU A 47 3.07 -4.65 -14.68
CA LEU A 47 2.14 -4.20 -15.71
C LEU A 47 2.79 -4.36 -17.07
N SER A 48 2.08 -4.94 -18.03
CA SER A 48 2.45 -4.90 -19.44
C SER A 48 1.39 -4.13 -20.23
N LEU A 49 1.82 -3.09 -20.93
CA LEU A 49 0.98 -2.22 -21.74
C LEU A 49 1.29 -2.41 -23.21
N THR A 50 0.24 -2.58 -24.00
CA THR A 50 0.34 -2.55 -25.46
C THR A 50 -0.53 -1.39 -25.92
N SER A 51 0.05 -0.48 -26.69
CA SER A 51 -0.67 0.65 -27.29
C SER A 51 -0.52 0.57 -28.81
N PRO A 52 -1.57 0.88 -29.60
CA PRO A 52 -1.47 0.94 -31.05
C PRO A 52 -0.37 1.89 -31.54
N ASP A 53 -0.09 2.95 -30.78
CA ASP A 53 0.90 3.99 -31.11
C ASP A 53 2.32 3.63 -30.67
N VAL A 54 2.50 2.57 -29.86
CA VAL A 54 3.79 2.14 -29.34
C VAL A 54 4.11 0.74 -29.90
N PRO A 55 5.10 0.61 -30.82
CA PRO A 55 5.34 -0.63 -31.55
C PRO A 55 5.91 -1.77 -30.69
N ARG A 56 6.22 -1.51 -29.41
CA ARG A 56 6.70 -2.52 -28.46
C ARG A 56 5.85 -2.49 -27.21
N THR A 57 5.53 -3.67 -26.68
CA THR A 57 4.92 -3.79 -25.36
C THR A 57 5.84 -3.19 -24.32
N GLU A 58 5.36 -2.19 -23.59
CA GLU A 58 6.04 -1.65 -22.42
C GLU A 58 5.73 -2.53 -21.22
N SER A 59 6.73 -2.80 -20.38
CA SER A 59 6.53 -3.59 -19.17
C SER A 59 7.19 -2.92 -17.98
N VAL A 60 6.42 -2.82 -16.89
CA VAL A 60 6.88 -2.46 -15.56
C VAL A 60 6.94 -3.75 -14.74
N PRO A 61 8.11 -4.17 -14.24
CA PRO A 61 8.20 -5.36 -13.40
C PRO A 61 7.51 -5.13 -12.04
N PRO A 62 7.11 -6.20 -11.34
CA PRO A 62 6.60 -6.10 -9.99
C PRO A 62 7.66 -5.54 -9.03
N VAL A 63 7.21 -4.83 -7.99
CA VAL A 63 8.07 -4.36 -6.89
C VAL A 63 8.83 -5.54 -6.27
N SER A 64 10.16 -5.47 -6.31
CA SER A 64 11.04 -6.46 -5.69
C SER A 64 11.31 -6.19 -4.22
N VAL A 65 11.36 -4.92 -3.81
CA VAL A 65 11.48 -4.47 -2.42
C VAL A 65 10.69 -3.20 -2.22
N ARG A 66 10.19 -2.96 -1.01
CA ARG A 66 9.59 -1.69 -0.64
C ARG A 66 10.36 -1.03 0.49
N ILE A 67 10.68 0.25 0.29
CA ILE A 67 11.23 1.12 1.32
C ILE A 67 10.19 2.19 1.60
N VAL A 68 9.75 2.34 2.85
CA VAL A 68 8.74 3.34 3.24
C VAL A 68 9.28 4.25 4.34
N LEU A 69 8.93 5.53 4.26
CA LEU A 69 9.44 6.61 5.09
C LEU A 69 8.39 7.72 5.19
N GLY A 70 8.14 8.25 6.39
CA GLY A 70 7.27 9.42 6.57
C GLY A 70 5.80 9.12 6.30
N GLY A 71 5.18 9.90 5.40
CA GLY A 71 3.79 9.73 4.97
C GLY A 71 2.78 10.55 5.78
N ARG A 72 1.71 10.97 5.11
CA ARG A 72 0.66 11.81 5.69
C ARG A 72 -0.40 10.97 6.39
N MET A 73 -0.78 11.38 7.60
CA MET A 73 -1.88 10.81 8.38
C MET A 73 -3.22 11.53 8.18
N SER A 74 -3.20 12.69 7.52
CA SER A 74 -4.39 13.49 7.20
C SER A 74 -4.22 14.16 5.83
N GLY A 75 -5.35 14.53 5.20
CA GLY A 75 -5.35 15.17 3.87
C GLY A 75 -4.76 14.30 2.75
N PHE A 76 -4.66 12.99 2.94
CA PHE A 76 -4.29 12.04 1.90
C PHE A 76 -5.46 11.78 0.94
N SER A 77 -5.15 11.16 -0.20
CA SER A 77 -6.13 10.74 -1.19
C SER A 77 -6.16 9.21 -1.26
N GLY A 78 -7.35 8.63 -1.40
CA GLY A 78 -7.57 7.19 -1.36
C GLY A 78 -8.34 6.73 -0.13
N PHE A 79 -8.56 5.43 -0.04
CA PHE A 79 -9.30 4.80 1.07
C PHE A 79 -8.44 4.63 2.34
N LEU A 80 -7.13 4.74 2.23
CA LEU A 80 -6.17 4.64 3.32
C LEU A 80 -5.04 5.67 3.16
N PRO A 81 -4.31 6.04 4.23
CA PRO A 81 -2.99 6.60 4.08
C PRO A 81 -2.15 5.73 3.14
N GLY A 82 -1.50 6.32 2.14
CA GLY A 82 -0.82 5.55 1.10
C GLY A 82 0.16 4.50 1.65
N ILE A 83 0.94 4.86 2.66
CA ILE A 83 1.88 3.94 3.32
C ILE A 83 1.16 2.75 3.98
N PHE A 84 -0.04 2.93 4.53
CA PHE A 84 -0.78 1.83 5.15
C PHE A 84 -1.14 0.77 4.12
N GLU A 85 -1.69 1.19 2.99
CA GLU A 85 -2.05 0.29 1.89
C GLU A 85 -0.82 -0.38 1.28
N GLU A 86 0.25 0.38 1.10
CA GLU A 86 1.51 -0.13 0.55
C GLU A 86 2.20 -1.14 1.48
N VAL A 87 2.19 -0.89 2.79
CA VAL A 87 2.66 -1.84 3.80
C VAL A 87 1.80 -3.09 3.80
N LEU A 88 0.47 -2.94 3.81
CA LEU A 88 -0.47 -4.06 3.76
C LEU A 88 -0.15 -5.00 2.59
N LEU A 89 -0.13 -4.44 1.37
CA LEU A 89 0.14 -5.20 0.16
C LEU A 89 1.52 -5.88 0.19
N THR A 90 2.51 -5.22 0.78
CA THR A 90 3.88 -5.75 0.89
C THR A 90 3.97 -6.92 1.86
N LEU A 91 3.37 -6.79 3.04
CA LEU A 91 3.33 -7.85 4.05
C LEU A 91 2.57 -9.08 3.54
N GLU A 92 1.41 -8.88 2.91
CA GLU A 92 0.61 -10.00 2.39
C GLU A 92 1.30 -10.75 1.24
N ARG A 93 2.11 -10.05 0.45
CA ARG A 93 2.87 -10.64 -0.66
C ARG A 93 4.22 -11.19 -0.24
N GLY A 94 4.64 -10.98 1.02
CA GLY A 94 5.95 -11.40 1.50
C GLY A 94 7.12 -10.74 0.75
N VAL A 95 6.90 -9.52 0.25
CA VAL A 95 7.93 -8.72 -0.41
C VAL A 95 8.76 -8.03 0.68
N PRO A 96 10.10 -7.95 0.55
CA PRO A 96 10.95 -7.28 1.53
C PRO A 96 10.49 -5.85 1.84
N LEU A 97 10.24 -5.56 3.13
CA LEU A 97 9.74 -4.28 3.63
C LEU A 97 10.74 -3.60 4.56
N TYR A 98 11.43 -2.58 4.04
CA TYR A 98 12.28 -1.69 4.83
C TYR A 98 11.44 -0.53 5.36
N LEU A 99 11.04 -0.62 6.62
CA LEU A 99 10.20 0.37 7.29
C LEU A 99 11.05 1.34 8.11
N LEU A 100 11.18 2.58 7.65
CA LEU A 100 11.98 3.62 8.31
C LEU A 100 11.08 4.47 9.22
N GLY A 101 10.69 3.89 10.36
CA GLY A 101 9.70 4.48 11.28
C GLY A 101 10.18 5.71 12.05
N GLY A 102 11.49 5.89 12.27
CA GLY A 102 12.01 6.98 13.09
C GLY A 102 11.75 8.40 12.55
N PHE A 103 11.41 8.51 11.26
CA PHE A 103 11.20 9.78 10.56
C PHE A 103 9.75 10.29 10.57
N GLY A 104 8.87 9.63 11.32
CA GLY A 104 7.53 10.12 11.60
C GLY A 104 6.46 9.68 10.59
N GLY A 105 5.26 10.22 10.77
CA GLY A 105 4.14 10.05 9.84
C GLY A 105 3.51 8.66 9.89
N ALA A 106 2.93 8.25 8.77
CA ALA A 106 2.29 6.94 8.63
C ALA A 106 3.28 5.77 8.83
N ALA A 107 4.53 5.91 8.41
CA ALA A 107 5.57 4.91 8.63
C ALA A 107 5.83 4.69 10.13
N GLU A 108 5.90 5.76 10.93
CA GLU A 108 6.07 5.67 12.39
C GLU A 108 4.91 4.92 13.05
N VAL A 109 3.66 5.19 12.64
CA VAL A 109 2.49 4.50 13.19
C VAL A 109 2.58 2.99 12.99
N VAL A 110 2.90 2.55 11.77
CA VAL A 110 3.08 1.13 11.45
C VAL A 110 4.25 0.55 12.23
N ALA A 111 5.39 1.26 12.29
CA ALA A 111 6.58 0.79 12.99
C ALA A 111 6.31 0.58 14.48
N ARG A 112 5.67 1.55 15.14
CA ARG A 112 5.24 1.45 16.53
C ARG A 112 4.29 0.27 16.74
N ALA A 113 3.36 0.03 15.82
CA ALA A 113 2.44 -1.09 15.90
C ALA A 113 3.17 -2.44 15.79
N LEU A 114 4.14 -2.58 14.88
CA LEU A 114 4.95 -3.79 14.70
C LEU A 114 5.91 -4.06 15.86
N LEU A 115 6.53 -3.01 16.40
CA LEU A 115 7.48 -3.10 17.52
C LEU A 115 6.82 -3.43 18.86
N ALA A 116 5.52 -3.16 18.99
CA ALA A 116 4.77 -3.43 20.20
C ALA A 116 4.75 -4.94 20.54
N PRO A 117 4.80 -5.31 21.83
CA PRO A 117 4.66 -6.70 22.26
C PRO A 117 3.39 -7.37 21.68
N PRO A 118 3.43 -8.69 21.38
CA PRO A 118 2.23 -9.42 20.97
C PRO A 118 1.08 -9.25 21.97
N GLY A 119 -0.14 -9.06 21.46
CA GLY A 119 -1.33 -8.76 22.27
C GLY A 119 -1.50 -7.29 22.66
N THR A 120 -0.55 -6.41 22.36
CA THR A 120 -0.74 -4.96 22.54
C THR A 120 -1.79 -4.45 21.56
N PRO A 121 -2.82 -3.70 21.98
CA PRO A 121 -3.79 -3.11 21.06
C PRO A 121 -3.11 -2.28 19.96
N LEU A 122 -3.68 -2.29 18.75
CA LEU A 122 -3.21 -1.41 17.68
C LEU A 122 -3.47 0.06 18.05
N PRO A 123 -2.56 0.99 17.69
CA PRO A 123 -2.79 2.43 17.83
C PRO A 123 -4.14 2.86 17.25
N ASP A 124 -4.81 3.84 17.88
CA ASP A 124 -6.12 4.33 17.41
C ASP A 124 -6.13 4.78 15.96
N THR A 125 -4.99 5.33 15.51
CA THR A 125 -4.75 5.72 14.11
C THR A 125 -4.88 4.58 13.09
N LEU A 126 -4.87 3.31 13.50
CA LEU A 126 -5.13 2.15 12.66
C LEU A 126 -6.59 1.67 12.73
N HIS A 127 -7.48 2.41 13.40
CA HIS A 127 -8.92 2.12 13.47
C HIS A 127 -9.73 3.06 12.59
N ALA A 128 -10.80 2.53 12.00
CA ALA A 128 -11.64 3.25 11.04
C ALA A 128 -12.30 4.49 11.67
N ASP A 129 -12.81 4.38 12.89
CA ASP A 129 -13.43 5.50 13.62
C ASP A 129 -12.50 6.71 13.73
N TRP A 130 -11.22 6.46 14.04
CA TRP A 130 -10.22 7.52 14.08
C TRP A 130 -10.00 8.12 12.70
N GLN A 131 -9.86 7.28 11.66
CA GLN A 131 -9.64 7.74 10.29
C GLN A 131 -10.80 8.60 9.78
N PHE A 132 -12.05 8.17 9.96
CA PHE A 132 -13.22 8.96 9.57
C PHE A 132 -13.35 10.26 10.37
N GLY A 133 -13.02 10.25 11.67
CA GLY A 133 -13.03 11.45 12.50
C GLY A 133 -11.94 12.48 12.15
N ASN A 134 -10.83 12.05 11.53
CA ASN A 134 -9.66 12.89 11.28
C ASN A 134 -9.36 13.15 9.80
N ALA A 135 -10.09 12.50 8.88
CA ALA A 135 -9.98 12.71 7.44
C ALA A 135 -11.36 12.90 6.80
N PRO A 136 -11.88 14.15 6.72
CA PRO A 136 -13.21 14.43 6.16
C PRO A 136 -13.43 13.90 4.74
N ALA A 137 -12.36 13.80 3.94
CA ALA A 137 -12.41 13.21 2.60
C ALA A 137 -12.78 11.71 2.62
N LEU A 138 -12.38 10.95 3.64
CA LEU A 138 -12.75 9.54 3.77
C LEU A 138 -14.24 9.37 4.05
N GLU A 139 -14.82 10.22 4.90
CA GLU A 139 -16.25 10.20 5.17
C GLU A 139 -17.09 10.51 3.92
N ALA A 140 -16.60 11.42 3.08
CA ALA A 140 -17.21 11.68 1.78
C ALA A 140 -17.10 10.46 0.83
N LEU A 141 -15.94 9.80 0.81
CA LEU A 141 -15.74 8.57 0.02
C LEU A 141 -16.66 7.45 0.47
N ARG A 142 -16.81 7.24 1.79
CA ARG A 142 -17.70 6.22 2.37
C ARG A 142 -19.12 6.35 1.86
N ARG A 143 -19.66 7.58 1.84
CA ARG A 143 -21.01 7.84 1.32
C ARG A 143 -21.15 7.63 -0.19
N LEU A 144 -20.08 7.86 -0.95
CA LEU A 144 -20.08 7.66 -2.39
C LEU A 144 -19.97 6.17 -2.77
N GLN A 145 -19.34 5.34 -1.93
CA GLN A 145 -19.29 3.88 -2.11
C GLN A 145 -20.68 3.24 -2.01
N ASP A 146 -21.57 3.76 -1.17
CA ASP A 146 -22.95 3.26 -1.09
C ASP A 146 -23.71 3.37 -2.42
N MET A 147 -23.24 4.21 -3.35
CA MET A 147 -23.84 4.42 -4.66
C MET A 147 -23.33 3.46 -5.74
N GLN A 148 -22.15 2.85 -5.57
CA GLN A 148 -21.57 1.93 -6.56
C GLN A 148 -20.61 0.91 -5.90
N PRO A 149 -20.67 -0.38 -6.28
CA PRO A 149 -19.76 -1.38 -5.73
C PRO A 149 -18.32 -1.05 -6.11
N LEU A 150 -17.39 -1.31 -5.19
CA LEU A 150 -15.97 -1.16 -5.46
C LEU A 150 -15.51 -2.20 -6.50
N PRO A 151 -14.62 -1.81 -7.43
CA PRO A 151 -14.02 -2.76 -8.35
C PRO A 151 -13.25 -3.88 -7.64
N TYR A 152 -13.11 -5.02 -8.32
CA TYR A 152 -12.41 -6.18 -7.79
C TYR A 152 -11.04 -5.84 -7.20
N GLY A 153 -10.85 -6.20 -5.93
CA GLY A 153 -9.62 -6.07 -5.15
C GLY A 153 -9.21 -4.63 -4.78
N VAL A 154 -10.11 -3.66 -4.97
CA VAL A 154 -10.05 -2.39 -4.25
C VAL A 154 -10.74 -2.58 -2.89
N LEU A 155 -10.08 -2.16 -1.82
CA LEU A 155 -10.61 -2.24 -0.46
C LEU A 155 -11.16 -0.88 -0.03
N ASP A 156 -12.29 -0.89 0.67
CA ASP A 156 -12.70 0.25 1.47
C ASP A 156 -11.78 0.44 2.69
N THR A 157 -11.98 1.56 3.40
CA THR A 157 -11.16 1.95 4.56
C THR A 157 -11.23 0.91 5.68
N GLU A 158 -12.42 0.38 5.99
CA GLU A 158 -12.61 -0.54 7.10
C GLU A 158 -11.94 -1.90 6.83
N SER A 159 -12.21 -2.47 5.66
CA SER A 159 -11.62 -3.72 5.17
C SER A 159 -10.10 -3.61 5.05
N GLY A 160 -9.61 -2.47 4.56
CA GLY A 160 -8.19 -2.18 4.44
C GLY A 160 -7.47 -2.12 5.78
N LEU A 161 -8.03 -1.39 6.76
CA LEU A 161 -7.47 -1.29 8.10
C LEU A 161 -7.54 -2.61 8.86
N ALA A 162 -8.64 -3.35 8.74
CA ALA A 162 -8.78 -4.68 9.36
C ALA A 162 -7.70 -5.64 8.84
N ARG A 163 -7.50 -5.71 7.52
CA ARG A 163 -6.44 -6.53 6.92
C ARG A 163 -5.05 -6.08 7.34
N LEU A 164 -4.79 -4.77 7.38
CA LEU A 164 -3.51 -4.24 7.87
C LEU A 164 -3.27 -4.60 9.33
N GLY A 165 -4.30 -4.51 10.16
CA GLY A 165 -4.24 -4.92 11.56
C GLY A 165 -3.87 -6.39 11.71
N THR A 166 -4.56 -7.28 10.98
CA THR A 166 -4.23 -8.71 10.94
C THR A 166 -2.81 -8.96 10.41
N ALA A 167 -2.36 -8.26 9.38
CA ALA A 167 -1.00 -8.39 8.85
C ALA A 167 0.06 -7.96 9.87
N ILE A 168 -0.17 -6.87 10.60
CA ILE A 168 0.71 -6.40 11.68
C ILE A 168 0.75 -7.42 12.82
N GLU A 169 -0.41 -7.91 13.27
CA GLU A 169 -0.48 -8.92 14.33
C GLU A 169 0.24 -10.21 13.96
N ASN A 170 0.08 -10.67 12.72
CA ASN A 170 0.78 -11.84 12.20
C ASN A 170 2.29 -11.62 12.05
N ALA A 171 2.76 -10.38 11.90
CA ALA A 171 4.17 -10.04 11.80
C ALA A 171 4.85 -9.86 13.18
N ARG A 172 4.08 -9.44 14.20
CA ARG A 172 4.57 -9.29 15.57
C ARG A 172 5.20 -10.60 16.08
N GLY A 173 6.31 -10.46 16.78
CA GLY A 173 7.04 -11.61 17.35
C GLY A 173 7.91 -12.39 16.36
N ARG A 174 7.89 -12.05 15.06
CA ARG A 174 8.74 -12.66 14.02
C ARG A 174 9.16 -11.64 12.96
N LEU A 175 9.59 -10.46 13.42
CA LEU A 175 9.82 -9.28 12.56
C LEU A 175 10.81 -9.56 11.41
N PRO A 176 11.99 -10.17 11.64
CA PRO A 176 12.93 -10.45 10.54
C PRO A 176 12.32 -11.34 9.44
N GLN A 177 11.53 -12.35 9.84
CA GLN A 177 10.90 -13.27 8.92
C GLN A 177 9.73 -12.62 8.17
N ALA A 178 8.92 -11.81 8.86
CA ALA A 178 7.75 -11.16 8.28
C ALA A 178 8.12 -10.01 7.33
N LEU A 179 9.14 -9.23 7.67
CA LEU A 179 9.62 -8.12 6.84
C LEU A 179 10.58 -8.56 5.74
N ALA A 180 11.17 -9.76 5.86
CA ALA A 180 12.01 -10.39 4.84
C ALA A 180 13.12 -9.47 4.29
N THR A 181 13.70 -8.62 5.14
CA THR A 181 14.69 -7.60 4.73
C THR A 181 16.12 -8.13 4.64
N GLY A 182 16.37 -9.35 5.10
CA GLY A 182 17.73 -9.89 5.28
C GLY A 182 18.42 -9.43 6.57
N LEU A 183 17.84 -8.51 7.33
CA LEU A 183 18.36 -8.03 8.60
C LEU A 183 18.00 -8.95 9.77
N ASP A 184 18.82 -8.97 10.81
CA ASP A 184 18.47 -9.65 12.07
C ASP A 184 17.44 -8.86 12.90
N ASP A 185 17.02 -9.39 14.07
CA ASP A 185 15.99 -8.73 14.90
C ASP A 185 16.47 -7.39 15.48
N ILE A 186 17.74 -7.29 15.89
CA ILE A 186 18.31 -6.07 16.47
C ILE A 186 18.35 -4.98 15.39
N GLU A 187 18.83 -5.33 14.20
CA GLU A 187 18.94 -4.43 13.06
C GLU A 187 17.59 -4.03 12.48
N THR A 188 16.64 -4.96 12.46
CA THR A 188 15.26 -4.70 12.04
C THR A 188 14.60 -3.68 12.96
N ARG A 189 14.78 -3.82 14.28
CA ARG A 189 14.29 -2.86 15.27
C ARG A 189 14.99 -1.51 15.12
N GLU A 190 16.32 -1.53 14.99
CA GLU A 190 17.11 -0.31 14.79
C GLU A 190 16.67 0.47 13.55
N LEU A 191 16.43 -0.21 12.42
CA LEU A 191 15.95 0.44 11.19
C LEU A 191 14.60 1.15 11.40
N MET A 192 13.70 0.54 12.16
CA MET A 192 12.38 1.10 12.46
C MET A 192 12.43 2.28 13.42
N GLU A 193 13.45 2.37 14.27
CA GLU A 193 13.54 3.41 15.33
C GLU A 193 14.51 4.55 14.97
N THR A 194 15.52 4.28 14.16
CA THR A 194 16.60 5.23 13.88
C THR A 194 16.11 6.49 13.18
N ARG A 195 16.66 7.63 13.62
CA ARG A 195 16.49 8.94 12.98
C ARG A 195 17.70 9.38 12.19
N ASP A 196 18.77 8.57 12.17
CA ASP A 196 19.95 8.84 11.38
C ASP A 196 19.79 8.24 9.98
N MET A 197 19.64 9.11 8.98
CA MET A 197 19.50 8.71 7.57
C MET A 197 20.68 7.89 7.06
N ARG A 198 21.91 8.16 7.53
CA ARG A 198 23.09 7.38 7.12
C ARG A 198 23.02 5.99 7.70
N ARG A 199 22.57 5.84 8.94
CA ARG A 199 22.40 4.53 9.57
C ARG A 199 21.26 3.74 8.91
N ALA A 200 20.13 4.39 8.64
CA ALA A 200 19.01 3.78 7.91
C ALA A 200 19.46 3.28 6.52
N ALA A 201 20.16 4.12 5.76
CA ALA A 201 20.68 3.73 4.45
C ALA A 201 21.68 2.56 4.53
N ALA A 202 22.57 2.55 5.54
CA ALA A 202 23.51 1.45 5.75
C ALA A 202 22.81 0.12 6.04
N LEU A 203 21.75 0.14 6.87
CA LEU A 203 20.93 -1.04 7.18
C LEU A 203 20.15 -1.52 5.96
N VAL A 204 19.52 -0.61 5.18
CA VAL A 204 18.87 -0.99 3.93
C VAL A 204 19.86 -1.65 2.97
N HIS A 205 21.03 -1.05 2.78
CA HIS A 205 22.07 -1.59 1.90
C HIS A 205 22.56 -2.97 2.37
N LYS A 206 22.80 -3.14 3.68
CA LYS A 206 23.15 -4.43 4.27
C LYS A 206 22.08 -5.47 3.97
N GLY A 207 20.81 -5.16 4.25
CA GLY A 207 19.69 -6.07 4.02
C GLY A 207 19.56 -6.47 2.55
N LEU A 208 19.74 -5.55 1.61
CA LEU A 208 19.68 -5.86 0.17
C LEU A 208 20.76 -6.87 -0.26
N ILE A 209 21.96 -6.81 0.33
CA ILE A 209 23.06 -7.75 0.06
C ILE A 209 22.78 -9.12 0.68
N GLU A 210 22.30 -9.15 1.93
CA GLU A 210 22.12 -10.39 2.69
C GLU A 210 20.82 -11.12 2.36
N ASN A 211 19.87 -10.44 1.72
CA ASN A 211 18.60 -11.02 1.35
C ASN A 211 18.76 -12.03 0.21
N LYS A 212 18.60 -13.30 0.59
CA LYS A 212 18.76 -14.47 -0.30
C LYS A 212 17.84 -14.46 -1.51
N GLN A 213 16.71 -13.74 -1.48
CA GLN A 213 15.86 -13.55 -2.67
C GLN A 213 16.62 -12.87 -3.82
N PHE A 214 17.60 -12.01 -3.51
CA PHE A 214 18.45 -11.35 -4.51
C PHE A 214 19.72 -12.14 -4.82
N VAL A 215 20.24 -12.91 -3.86
CA VAL A 215 21.44 -13.76 -4.05
C VAL A 215 21.20 -14.85 -5.10
N MET A 216 19.98 -15.41 -5.18
CA MET A 216 19.65 -16.42 -6.22
C MET A 216 19.34 -15.84 -7.60
N LEU A 217 19.11 -14.54 -7.75
CA LEU A 217 18.92 -13.88 -9.05
C LEU A 217 20.25 -13.51 -9.72
N ALA A 218 21.36 -13.56 -8.98
CA ALA A 218 22.70 -13.20 -9.45
C ALA A 218 23.63 -14.41 -9.70
N ALA A 219 23.13 -15.64 -9.53
CA ALA A 219 23.84 -16.91 -9.76
C ALA A 219 23.23 -17.63 -10.97
#